data_AF-A0A7K2S8W0-F1
#
_entry.id   AF-A0A7K2S8W0-F1
#
_cell.length_a   1.000
_cell.length_b   1.000
_cell.length_c   1.000
_cell.angle_alpha   90.00
_cell.angle_beta   90.00
_cell.angle_gamma   90.00
#
_symmetry.space_group_name_H-M   'P 1'
#
loop_
_entity.id
_entity.type
_entity.pdbx_description
1 polymer ?
#
loop_
_entity_poly.entity_id
_entity_poly.type
_entity_poly.pdbx_seq_one_letter_code
_entity_poly.pdbx_strand_id
1 'polypeptide(L)'
;MNSAAGEDPMEPHPPRTVTVSYAGGDERRGPLTMGQANMIRCILRDDPEHINNHDVWTVPPGADEGDVVDALRTLAERHEGLRTTFPHAPGAAPVEQVVAAEGAFTVTVLDHAEFPEEPARSAESAARAARAGRFALDREFPLRIFLLTLRGVPVHIALASSHAVTDGSALAVLREEFHALLAGGELPAPAALAPLDLAAEEASPTGKRKSEASLRYWERIIRTEPQEMFAEPRAAGADGRARQLTLRSARGARALAGAAGRTGNPEATVLLAAWCALVAHRAGQASCVTAVPTSNRFHARSARSVTTLSQDALLCLDTRVPSFDTLVRRTWGAALNAYKHSQFDSVRLWEMIGRVTGERGSHFARDVVFNDVSVLPATFLSTAHREHEDDGPELAWGPFQALPTRMLAFTYETSPRLHISLWADPALFTPDEAEGFLSGLVLLLEAAAERDVPLDSLTGVTGVRPAVRGPDWAREDGCWVSTTAVRDALSAAVGGRPVHVEADRESGLTAYVARGGGTSLTPADAHRALMAKVPAHGGTGVIAPRRYVLVESPPAEPARSDAWRRLPIIEEGTGRGRQVRHER
;
A
#
# COMPACT_ATOMS: atom_id res chain seq x y z
N MET A 1 50.50 -47.45 0.49
CA MET A 1 50.08 -46.15 1.05
C MET A 1 49.63 -45.31 -0.13
N ASN A 2 48.33 -45.33 -0.41
CA ASN A 2 47.73 -44.57 -1.50
C ASN A 2 47.29 -43.22 -0.94
N SER A 3 47.78 -42.14 -1.54
CA SER A 3 47.42 -40.77 -1.22
C SER A 3 46.01 -40.49 -1.74
N ALA A 4 45.06 -40.31 -0.83
CA ALA A 4 43.75 -39.75 -1.14
C ALA A 4 43.92 -38.23 -1.30
N ALA A 5 43.75 -37.74 -2.52
CA ALA A 5 43.56 -36.32 -2.78
C ALA A 5 42.21 -35.91 -2.18
N GLY A 6 42.23 -34.89 -1.31
CA GLY A 6 41.02 -34.27 -0.80
C GLY A 6 40.33 -33.50 -1.93
N GLU A 7 39.04 -33.77 -2.12
CA GLU A 7 38.15 -32.88 -2.84
C GLU A 7 37.97 -31.62 -1.99
N ASP A 8 38.45 -30.50 -2.52
CA ASP A 8 38.20 -29.15 -2.02
C ASP A 8 36.70 -28.86 -2.13
N PRO A 9 36.06 -28.17 -1.18
CA PRO A 9 34.67 -27.76 -1.34
C PRO A 9 34.60 -26.75 -2.48
N MET A 10 34.10 -27.19 -3.63
CA MET A 10 33.89 -26.43 -4.87
C MET A 10 33.44 -24.98 -4.60
N GLU A 11 34.36 -24.02 -4.83
CA GLU A 11 34.01 -22.60 -4.90
C GLU A 11 33.01 -22.36 -6.05
N PRO A 12 31.96 -21.53 -5.86
CA PRO A 12 31.03 -21.19 -6.93
C PRO A 12 31.80 -20.53 -8.09
N HIS A 13 31.41 -20.86 -9.33
CA HIS A 13 31.97 -20.19 -10.50
C HIS A 13 31.70 -18.68 -10.41
N PRO A 14 32.68 -17.82 -10.74
CA PRO A 14 32.49 -16.38 -10.66
C PRO A 14 31.32 -15.96 -11.56
N PRO A 15 30.47 -15.02 -11.12
CA PRO A 15 29.37 -14.52 -11.95
C PRO A 15 29.89 -14.00 -13.28
N ARG A 16 29.21 -14.36 -14.37
CA ARG A 16 29.50 -13.81 -15.71
C ARG A 16 28.33 -13.02 -16.23
N THR A 17 28.59 -12.10 -17.15
CA THR A 17 27.57 -11.22 -17.72
C THR A 17 27.41 -11.49 -19.20
N VAL A 18 26.15 -11.62 -19.64
CA VAL A 18 25.76 -11.68 -21.06
C VAL A 18 25.09 -10.36 -21.42
N THR A 19 25.57 -9.70 -22.48
CA THR A 19 24.94 -8.48 -23.01
C THR A 19 23.95 -8.86 -24.10
N VAL A 20 22.71 -8.42 -23.93
CA VAL A 20 21.60 -8.66 -24.87
C VAL A 20 21.27 -7.34 -25.56
N SER A 21 21.60 -7.24 -26.84
CA SER A 21 21.18 -6.12 -27.68
C SER A 21 19.78 -6.38 -28.24
N TYR A 22 18.98 -5.33 -28.36
CA TYR A 22 17.66 -5.35 -28.97
C TYR A 22 17.52 -4.19 -29.96
N ALA A 23 16.70 -4.38 -30.99
CA ALA A 23 16.28 -3.31 -31.90
C ALA A 23 14.81 -3.53 -32.25
N GLY A 24 13.94 -2.59 -31.86
CA GLY A 24 12.51 -2.71 -32.06
C GLY A 24 11.75 -1.39 -31.99
N GLY A 25 10.90 -1.15 -32.99
CA GLY A 25 9.98 0.00 -33.04
C GLY A 25 10.63 1.35 -33.34
N ASP A 26 9.87 2.42 -33.15
CA ASP A 26 10.32 3.81 -33.34
C ASP A 26 10.74 4.45 -32.02
N GLU A 27 11.65 5.41 -32.08
CA GLU A 27 11.92 6.29 -30.94
C GLU A 27 10.71 7.20 -30.71
N ARG A 28 10.15 7.19 -29.50
CA ARG A 28 8.97 7.97 -29.14
C ARG A 28 9.17 8.71 -27.82
N ARG A 29 8.53 9.87 -27.67
CA ARG A 29 8.56 10.69 -26.44
C ARG A 29 7.19 11.26 -26.14
N GLY A 30 6.86 11.37 -24.85
CA GLY A 30 5.62 12.00 -24.43
C GLY A 30 5.47 12.08 -22.91
N PRO A 31 4.30 12.52 -22.43
CA PRO A 31 4.04 12.66 -21.01
C PRO A 31 4.02 11.30 -20.31
N LEU A 32 4.22 11.31 -18.99
CA LEU A 32 4.00 10.14 -18.14
C LEU A 32 2.52 9.72 -18.15
N THR A 33 2.28 8.42 -17.98
CA THR A 33 0.97 7.91 -17.55
C THR A 33 0.71 8.27 -16.08
N MET A 34 -0.55 8.24 -15.66
CA MET A 34 -0.96 8.46 -14.27
C MET A 34 -0.30 7.45 -13.31
N GLY A 35 -0.19 6.19 -13.72
CA GLY A 35 0.46 5.14 -12.94
C GLY A 35 1.97 5.34 -12.82
N GLN A 36 2.65 5.70 -13.91
CA GLN A 36 4.08 6.08 -13.89
C GLN A 36 4.34 7.26 -12.96
N ALA A 37 3.58 8.35 -13.09
CA ALA A 37 3.75 9.53 -12.25
C ALA A 37 3.58 9.21 -10.75
N ASN A 38 2.60 8.35 -10.43
CA ASN A 38 2.36 7.89 -9.05
C ASN A 38 3.56 7.10 -8.49
N MET A 39 4.05 6.10 -9.24
CA MET A 39 5.15 5.26 -8.76
C MET A 39 6.50 5.97 -8.77
N ILE A 40 6.79 6.85 -9.74
CA ILE A 40 8.00 7.66 -9.75
C ILE A 40 8.07 8.51 -8.47
N ARG A 41 6.95 9.11 -8.04
CA ARG A 41 6.91 9.85 -6.77
C ARG A 41 7.27 8.96 -5.56
N CYS A 42 6.76 7.73 -5.51
CA CYS A 42 7.14 6.76 -4.47
C CYS A 42 8.62 6.38 -4.57
N ILE A 43 9.12 6.07 -5.77
CA ILE A 43 10.53 5.73 -6.03
C ILE A 43 11.48 6.85 -5.60
N LEU A 44 11.11 8.12 -5.74
CA LEU A 44 11.98 9.24 -5.34
C LEU A 44 11.98 9.49 -3.82
N ARG A 45 10.95 9.06 -3.10
CA ARG A 45 10.76 9.33 -1.67
C ARG A 45 11.12 8.16 -0.77
N ASP A 46 10.68 6.96 -1.14
CA ASP A 46 10.65 5.79 -0.28
C ASP A 46 11.90 4.92 -0.48
N ASP A 47 12.17 3.97 0.42
CA ASP A 47 13.29 3.04 0.27
C ASP A 47 13.10 2.13 -0.97
N PRO A 48 14.13 1.95 -1.83
CA PRO A 48 14.02 1.11 -3.02
C PRO A 48 13.57 -0.33 -2.73
N GLU A 49 13.95 -0.92 -1.59
CA GLU A 49 13.58 -2.32 -1.28
C GLU A 49 12.07 -2.51 -1.07
N HIS A 50 11.34 -1.43 -0.78
CA HIS A 50 9.89 -1.45 -0.62
C HIS A 50 9.12 -1.10 -1.89
N ILE A 51 9.80 -0.54 -2.89
CA ILE A 51 9.16 -0.03 -4.11
C ILE A 51 9.52 -0.87 -5.33
N ASN A 52 10.77 -1.34 -5.45
CA ASN A 52 11.14 -2.21 -6.55
C ASN A 52 10.36 -3.52 -6.46
N ASN A 53 9.86 -4.00 -7.60
CA ASN A 53 9.25 -5.33 -7.66
C ASN A 53 10.35 -6.37 -7.85
N HIS A 54 10.08 -7.61 -7.47
CA HIS A 54 10.91 -8.75 -7.83
C HIS A 54 10.05 -9.93 -8.23
N ASP A 55 10.67 -10.86 -8.94
CA ASP A 55 9.98 -12.03 -9.46
C ASP A 55 10.95 -13.18 -9.72
N VAL A 56 10.42 -14.40 -9.77
CA VAL A 56 11.16 -15.62 -10.10
C VAL A 56 10.42 -16.39 -11.19
N TRP A 57 11.10 -16.70 -12.29
CA TRP A 57 10.56 -17.48 -13.40
C TRP A 57 11.32 -18.80 -13.53
N THR A 58 10.61 -19.91 -13.67
CA THR A 58 11.24 -21.22 -13.93
C THR A 58 11.70 -21.29 -15.39
N VAL A 59 12.84 -21.91 -15.65
CA VAL A 59 13.25 -22.26 -17.01
C VAL A 59 12.84 -23.71 -17.28
N PRO A 60 11.98 -23.99 -18.29
CA PRO A 60 11.62 -25.36 -18.63
C PRO A 60 12.84 -26.22 -18.98
N PRO A 61 12.85 -27.52 -18.60
CA PRO A 61 13.92 -28.43 -18.99
C PRO A 61 14.07 -28.47 -20.52
N GLY A 62 15.32 -28.41 -20.99
CA GLY A 62 15.65 -28.48 -22.41
C GLY A 62 15.91 -27.13 -23.08
N ALA A 63 15.52 -26.01 -22.46
CA ALA A 63 15.94 -24.68 -22.92
C ALA A 63 17.39 -24.40 -22.50
N ASP A 64 18.19 -23.90 -23.44
CA ASP A 64 19.56 -23.47 -23.17
C ASP A 64 19.64 -21.96 -22.88
N GLU A 65 20.86 -21.46 -22.60
CA GLU A 65 21.06 -20.04 -22.34
C GLU A 65 20.71 -19.15 -23.54
N GLY A 66 20.98 -19.62 -24.76
CA GLY A 66 20.63 -18.92 -25.98
C GLY A 66 19.13 -18.71 -26.09
N ASP A 67 18.35 -19.76 -25.85
CA ASP A 67 16.88 -19.69 -25.84
C ASP A 67 16.37 -18.65 -24.83
N VAL A 68 16.95 -18.64 -23.63
CA VAL A 68 16.61 -17.67 -22.57
C VAL A 68 16.94 -16.24 -22.99
N VAL A 69 18.13 -16.02 -23.53
CA VAL A 69 18.60 -14.71 -24.01
C VAL A 69 17.72 -14.20 -25.16
N ASP A 70 17.37 -15.08 -26.09
CA ASP A 70 16.53 -14.77 -27.23
C ASP A 70 15.11 -14.42 -26.79
N ALA A 71 14.53 -15.18 -25.86
CA ALA A 71 13.22 -14.88 -25.29
C ALA A 71 13.20 -13.51 -24.59
N LEU A 72 14.21 -13.19 -23.78
CA LEU A 72 14.34 -11.89 -23.12
C LEU A 72 14.50 -10.74 -24.13
N ARG A 73 15.27 -10.95 -25.21
CA ARG A 73 15.40 -9.97 -26.30
C ARG A 73 14.04 -9.71 -26.94
N THR A 74 13.31 -10.76 -27.31
CA THR A 74 11.99 -10.64 -27.94
C THR A 74 11.01 -9.87 -27.05
N LEU A 75 11.03 -10.10 -25.72
CA LEU A 75 10.20 -9.32 -24.79
C LEU A 75 10.56 -7.83 -24.80
N ALA A 76 11.85 -7.48 -24.81
CA ALA A 76 12.28 -6.09 -24.87
C ALA A 76 11.88 -5.40 -26.19
N GLU A 77 12.03 -6.08 -27.33
CA GLU A 77 11.63 -5.55 -28.64
C GLU A 77 10.12 -5.33 -28.72
N ARG A 78 9.36 -6.31 -28.22
CA ARG A 78 7.90 -6.34 -28.23
C ARG A 78 7.25 -5.28 -27.34
N HIS A 79 7.77 -5.07 -26.13
CA HIS A 79 7.14 -4.22 -25.13
C HIS A 79 7.88 -2.91 -24.95
N GLU A 80 7.29 -1.83 -25.45
CA GLU A 80 7.86 -0.48 -25.29
C GLU A 80 8.15 -0.10 -23.85
N GLY A 81 7.37 -0.60 -22.88
CA GLY A 81 7.65 -0.41 -21.46
C GLY A 81 9.08 -0.77 -21.10
N LEU A 82 9.58 -1.93 -21.56
CA LEU A 82 10.95 -2.37 -21.26
C LEU A 82 12.02 -1.51 -21.93
N ARG A 83 11.66 -0.71 -22.94
CA ARG A 83 12.53 0.24 -23.63
C ARG A 83 12.31 1.69 -23.17
N THR A 84 11.52 1.88 -22.11
CA THR A 84 11.16 3.20 -21.60
C THR A 84 12.11 3.67 -20.51
N THR A 85 12.63 4.89 -20.65
CA THR A 85 13.34 5.64 -19.60
C THR A 85 12.63 6.97 -19.31
N PHE A 86 13.06 7.66 -18.25
CA PHE A 86 12.46 8.89 -17.75
C PHE A 86 13.54 9.97 -17.57
N PRO A 87 14.04 10.58 -18.65
CA PRO A 87 15.08 11.59 -18.58
C PRO A 87 14.61 12.81 -17.78
N HIS A 88 15.48 13.33 -16.91
CA HIS A 88 15.21 14.51 -16.08
C HIS A 88 16.52 15.17 -15.65
N ALA A 89 16.46 16.46 -15.31
CA ALA A 89 17.60 17.14 -14.72
C ALA A 89 17.89 16.59 -13.31
N PRO A 90 19.16 16.55 -12.87
CA PRO A 90 19.49 16.14 -11.51
C PRO A 90 18.68 16.90 -10.46
N GLY A 91 18.01 16.16 -9.57
CA GLY A 91 17.17 16.72 -8.50
C GLY A 91 15.75 17.13 -8.93
N ALA A 92 15.39 17.02 -10.22
CA ALA A 92 14.02 17.22 -10.69
C ALA A 92 13.25 15.88 -10.75
N ALA A 93 11.94 15.91 -10.55
CA ALA A 93 11.10 14.76 -10.83
C ALA A 93 10.91 14.62 -12.36
N PRO A 94 10.95 13.40 -12.92
CA PRO A 94 10.61 13.18 -14.31
C PRO A 94 9.18 13.62 -14.62
N VAL A 95 8.99 14.22 -15.80
CA VAL A 95 7.69 14.65 -16.33
C VAL A 95 7.40 14.07 -17.72
N GLU A 96 8.38 13.41 -18.31
CA GLU A 96 8.29 12.76 -19.61
C GLU A 96 8.88 11.35 -19.58
N GLN A 97 8.44 10.53 -20.52
CA GLN A 97 8.99 9.21 -20.81
C GLN A 97 9.52 9.18 -22.23
N VAL A 98 10.61 8.45 -22.44
CA VAL A 98 11.26 8.24 -23.73
C VAL A 98 11.36 6.75 -23.99
N VAL A 99 10.87 6.31 -25.14
CA VAL A 99 10.96 4.94 -25.63
C VAL A 99 12.08 4.88 -26.65
N ALA A 100 13.11 4.08 -26.40
CA ALA A 100 14.24 3.91 -27.30
C ALA A 100 13.92 2.90 -28.43
N ALA A 101 14.35 3.18 -29.66
CA ALA A 101 14.21 2.24 -30.79
C ALA A 101 15.16 1.04 -30.69
N GLU A 102 16.31 1.21 -30.04
CA GLU A 102 17.33 0.17 -29.88
C GLU A 102 18.09 0.38 -28.56
N GLY A 103 18.78 -0.67 -28.10
CA GLY A 103 19.57 -0.61 -26.88
C GLY A 103 20.15 -1.95 -26.50
N ALA A 104 20.68 -2.03 -25.29
CA ALA A 104 21.17 -3.27 -24.72
C ALA A 104 20.93 -3.33 -23.21
N PHE A 105 20.81 -4.54 -22.68
CA PHE A 105 20.76 -4.82 -21.25
C PHE A 105 21.64 -6.03 -20.93
N THR A 106 21.85 -6.29 -19.63
CA THR A 106 22.72 -7.37 -19.18
C THR A 106 21.96 -8.42 -18.38
N VAL A 107 22.32 -9.67 -18.59
CA VAL A 107 21.90 -10.83 -17.80
C VAL A 107 23.12 -11.34 -17.03
N THR A 108 23.04 -11.38 -15.71
CA THR A 108 24.09 -11.97 -14.87
C THR A 108 23.82 -13.46 -14.69
N VAL A 109 24.73 -14.30 -15.16
CA VAL A 109 24.64 -15.76 -15.04
C VAL A 109 25.35 -16.19 -13.75
N LEU A 110 24.60 -16.88 -12.90
CA LEU A 110 25.07 -17.47 -11.64
C LEU A 110 25.10 -18.99 -11.82
N ASP A 111 26.29 -19.53 -12.06
CA ASP A 111 26.46 -20.97 -12.27
C ASP A 111 26.80 -21.70 -10.98
N HIS A 112 25.90 -22.60 -10.59
CA HIS A 112 25.99 -23.39 -9.39
C HIS A 112 26.41 -24.82 -9.74
N ALA A 113 27.45 -25.33 -9.08
CA ALA A 113 27.77 -26.76 -9.12
C ALA A 113 26.73 -27.59 -8.35
N GLU A 114 26.23 -26.99 -7.26
CA GLU A 114 25.12 -27.38 -6.41
C GLU A 114 24.52 -26.11 -5.80
N PHE A 115 23.20 -26.09 -5.57
CA PHE A 115 22.57 -24.93 -4.92
C PHE A 115 22.75 -24.99 -3.40
N PRO A 116 22.97 -23.84 -2.73
CA PRO A 116 23.06 -23.79 -1.26
C PRO A 116 21.78 -24.25 -0.54
N GLU A 117 20.64 -24.15 -1.22
CA GLU A 117 19.29 -24.52 -0.79
C GLU A 117 18.50 -25.01 -2.01
N GLU A 118 17.20 -25.24 -1.89
CA GLU A 118 16.37 -25.55 -3.05
C GLU A 118 16.51 -24.45 -4.14
N PRO A 119 16.64 -24.82 -5.44
CA PRO A 119 16.92 -23.85 -6.51
C PRO A 119 15.95 -22.66 -6.53
N ALA A 120 14.68 -22.91 -6.23
CA ALA A 120 13.64 -21.90 -6.17
C ALA A 120 13.85 -20.88 -5.03
N ARG A 121 14.38 -21.31 -3.88
CA ARG A 121 14.73 -20.42 -2.76
C ARG A 121 15.99 -19.61 -3.06
N SER A 122 16.99 -20.23 -3.68
CA SER A 122 18.19 -19.53 -4.15
C SER A 122 17.82 -18.42 -5.15
N ALA A 123 16.92 -18.71 -6.09
CA ALA A 123 16.40 -17.73 -7.04
C ALA A 123 15.64 -16.59 -6.34
N GLU A 124 14.80 -16.91 -5.35
CA GLU A 124 14.07 -15.91 -4.57
C GLU A 124 15.01 -15.00 -3.77
N SER A 125 16.06 -15.57 -3.17
CA SER A 125 17.10 -14.82 -2.45
C SER A 125 17.82 -13.85 -3.38
N ALA A 126 18.18 -14.31 -4.58
CA ALA A 126 18.80 -13.48 -5.62
C ALA A 126 17.85 -12.36 -6.10
N ALA A 127 16.57 -12.68 -6.34
CA ALA A 127 15.57 -11.71 -6.78
C ALA A 127 15.32 -10.63 -5.71
N ARG A 128 15.26 -11.04 -4.43
CA ARG A 128 15.13 -10.11 -3.30
C ARG A 128 16.35 -9.20 -3.19
N ALA A 129 17.55 -9.75 -3.31
CA ALA A 129 18.79 -8.97 -3.29
C ALA A 129 18.87 -7.99 -4.46
N ALA A 130 18.37 -8.37 -5.64
CA ALA A 130 18.35 -7.52 -6.84
C ALA A 130 17.52 -6.23 -6.68
N ARG A 131 16.56 -6.21 -5.73
CA ARG A 131 15.77 -5.00 -5.40
C ARG A 131 16.57 -3.94 -4.67
N ALA A 132 17.73 -4.29 -4.11
CA ALA A 132 18.54 -3.34 -3.37
C ALA A 132 18.99 -2.19 -4.28
N GLY A 133 18.89 -0.96 -3.77
CA GLY A 133 19.31 0.24 -4.51
C GLY A 133 18.29 0.73 -5.54
N ARG A 134 18.35 2.04 -5.82
CA ARG A 134 17.43 2.71 -6.76
C ARG A 134 17.80 2.38 -8.20
N PHE A 135 16.80 2.28 -9.08
CA PHE A 135 17.02 2.30 -10.53
C PHE A 135 17.34 3.73 -10.98
N ALA A 136 18.33 3.90 -11.86
CA ALA A 136 18.59 5.17 -12.52
C ALA A 136 17.56 5.37 -13.65
N LEU A 137 16.42 5.95 -13.30
CA LEU A 137 15.24 6.10 -14.17
C LEU A 137 15.53 6.74 -15.52
N ASP A 138 16.57 7.58 -15.62
CA ASP A 138 16.96 8.30 -16.84
C ASP A 138 17.68 7.41 -17.88
N ARG A 139 18.27 6.27 -17.47
CA ARG A 139 19.18 5.52 -18.34
C ARG A 139 19.27 4.01 -18.10
N GLU A 140 18.89 3.50 -16.94
CA GLU A 140 18.99 2.08 -16.60
C GLU A 140 17.86 1.28 -17.25
N PHE A 141 18.18 0.09 -17.77
CA PHE A 141 17.16 -0.86 -18.22
C PHE A 141 16.24 -1.22 -17.04
N PRO A 142 14.91 -1.26 -17.21
CA PRO A 142 13.98 -1.35 -16.08
C PRO A 142 13.96 -2.71 -15.39
N LEU A 143 14.79 -3.67 -15.81
CA LEU A 143 14.96 -4.98 -15.18
C LEU A 143 16.43 -5.23 -14.82
N ARG A 144 16.67 -5.84 -13.67
CA ARG A 144 17.95 -6.48 -13.29
C ARG A 144 17.73 -7.98 -13.31
N ILE A 145 18.45 -8.70 -14.15
CA ILE A 145 18.14 -10.10 -14.49
C ILE A 145 19.32 -11.00 -14.10
N PHE A 146 19.01 -12.05 -13.33
CA PHE A 146 19.94 -13.09 -12.94
C PHE A 146 19.46 -14.44 -13.48
N LEU A 147 20.27 -15.09 -14.30
CA LEU A 147 20.03 -16.45 -14.78
C LEU A 147 20.77 -17.43 -13.88
N LEU A 148 20.03 -18.24 -13.13
CA LEU A 148 20.60 -19.28 -12.28
C LEU A 148 20.73 -20.56 -13.11
N THR A 149 21.93 -21.13 -13.15
CA THR A 149 22.22 -22.39 -13.84
C THR A 149 22.74 -23.44 -12.86
N LEU A 150 22.43 -24.70 -13.12
CA LEU A 150 23.00 -25.86 -12.43
C LEU A 150 23.94 -26.58 -13.39
N ARG A 151 25.26 -26.47 -13.16
CA ARG A 151 26.30 -27.05 -14.02
C ARG A 151 26.11 -26.65 -15.48
N GLY A 152 25.87 -25.36 -15.72
CA GLY A 152 25.62 -24.78 -17.03
C GLY A 152 24.19 -24.94 -17.58
N VAL A 153 23.30 -25.67 -16.91
CA VAL A 153 21.90 -25.84 -17.34
C VAL A 153 21.00 -24.78 -16.70
N PRO A 154 20.31 -23.91 -17.47
CA PRO A 154 19.34 -22.96 -16.95
C PRO A 154 18.24 -23.61 -16.11
N VAL A 155 17.95 -23.03 -14.94
CA VAL A 155 16.87 -23.50 -14.07
C VAL A 155 15.89 -22.40 -13.67
N HIS A 156 16.37 -21.19 -13.38
CA HIS A 156 15.52 -20.08 -12.93
C HIS A 156 16.06 -18.74 -13.43
N ILE A 157 15.13 -17.80 -13.65
CA ILE A 157 15.42 -16.37 -13.71
C ILE A 157 14.98 -15.76 -12.39
N ALA A 158 15.87 -15.02 -11.76
CA ALA A 158 15.58 -14.12 -10.67
C ALA A 158 15.68 -12.69 -11.20
N LEU A 159 14.67 -11.86 -10.95
CA LEU A 159 14.67 -10.47 -11.43
C LEU A 159 14.19 -9.48 -10.39
N ALA A 160 14.70 -8.26 -10.50
CA ALA A 160 14.08 -7.07 -9.92
C ALA A 160 13.67 -6.12 -11.03
N SER A 161 12.59 -5.38 -10.84
CA SER A 161 12.09 -4.43 -11.83
C SER A 161 11.74 -3.07 -11.23
N SER A 162 11.97 -2.02 -12.02
CA SER A 162 11.55 -0.67 -11.68
C SER A 162 10.02 -0.58 -11.72
N HIS A 163 9.44 -0.15 -10.59
CA HIS A 163 8.00 0.01 -10.47
C HIS A 163 7.46 1.21 -11.28
N ALA A 164 8.35 2.02 -11.87
CA ALA A 164 7.96 3.06 -12.83
C ALA A 164 7.52 2.45 -14.16
N VAL A 165 8.05 1.29 -14.54
CA VAL A 165 7.75 0.64 -15.83
C VAL A 165 6.88 -0.60 -15.66
N THR A 166 6.96 -1.28 -14.52
CA THR A 166 6.24 -2.54 -14.32
C THR A 166 5.44 -2.50 -13.03
N ASP A 167 4.28 -3.14 -13.07
CA ASP A 167 3.54 -3.55 -11.88
C ASP A 167 3.32 -5.07 -11.93
N GLY A 168 2.58 -5.60 -10.97
CA GLY A 168 2.46 -7.05 -10.88
C GLY A 168 1.77 -7.73 -12.06
N SER A 169 0.74 -7.09 -12.60
CA SER A 169 0.10 -7.59 -13.82
C SER A 169 1.04 -7.50 -15.04
N ALA A 170 1.90 -6.49 -15.13
CA ALA A 170 2.90 -6.40 -16.20
C ALA A 170 3.92 -7.55 -16.15
N LEU A 171 4.45 -7.89 -14.97
CA LEU A 171 5.40 -9.02 -14.87
C LEU A 171 4.71 -10.37 -15.11
N ALA A 172 3.43 -10.51 -14.75
CA ALA A 172 2.66 -11.71 -15.08
C ALA A 172 2.53 -11.92 -16.60
N VAL A 173 2.28 -10.84 -17.36
CA VAL A 173 2.27 -10.86 -18.83
C VAL A 173 3.65 -11.24 -19.38
N LEU A 174 4.71 -10.60 -18.88
CA LEU A 174 6.09 -10.88 -19.32
C LEU A 174 6.48 -12.34 -19.08
N ARG A 175 6.13 -12.90 -17.92
CA ARG A 175 6.39 -14.31 -17.60
C ARG A 175 5.62 -15.27 -18.50
N GLU A 176 4.32 -15.03 -18.72
CA GLU A 176 3.51 -15.87 -19.60
C GLU A 176 4.12 -15.91 -21.01
N GLU A 177 4.50 -14.75 -21.53
CA GLU A 177 5.11 -14.63 -22.86
C GLU A 177 6.52 -15.24 -22.90
N PHE A 178 7.31 -15.09 -21.83
CA PHE A 178 8.61 -15.76 -21.67
C PHE A 178 8.47 -17.29 -21.79
N HIS A 179 7.53 -17.90 -21.06
CA HIS A 179 7.32 -19.35 -21.13
C HIS A 179 6.79 -19.80 -22.50
N ALA A 180 5.91 -19.00 -23.13
CA ALA A 180 5.42 -19.31 -24.47
C ALA A 180 6.56 -19.32 -25.51
N LEU A 181 7.49 -18.36 -25.41
CA LEU A 181 8.67 -18.30 -26.27
C LEU A 181 9.59 -19.52 -26.05
N LEU A 182 9.88 -19.89 -24.79
CA LEU A 182 10.70 -21.06 -24.49
C LEU A 182 10.05 -22.40 -24.89
N ALA A 183 8.73 -22.43 -25.04
CA ALA A 183 8.01 -23.59 -25.59
C ALA A 183 8.04 -23.64 -27.13
N GLY A 184 8.76 -22.73 -27.80
CA GLY A 184 8.81 -22.61 -29.26
C GLY A 184 7.54 -22.01 -29.88
N GLY A 185 6.71 -21.34 -29.07
CA GLY A 185 5.47 -20.71 -29.53
C GLY A 185 5.70 -19.32 -30.14
N GLU A 186 4.81 -18.92 -31.05
CA GLU A 186 4.74 -17.56 -31.55
C GLU A 186 3.81 -16.69 -30.68
N LEU A 187 4.25 -15.47 -30.37
CA LEU A 187 3.41 -14.52 -29.65
C LEU A 187 2.46 -13.80 -30.62
N PRO A 188 1.18 -13.60 -30.27
CA PRO A 188 0.24 -12.83 -31.10
C PRO A 188 0.72 -11.38 -31.26
N ALA A 189 0.25 -10.65 -32.27
CA ALA A 189 0.56 -9.23 -32.41
C ALA A 189 0.19 -8.44 -31.12
N PRO A 190 1.02 -7.50 -30.66
CA PRO A 190 0.67 -6.65 -29.52
C PRO A 190 -0.64 -5.90 -29.79
N ALA A 191 -1.65 -6.14 -28.95
CA ALA A 191 -2.96 -5.48 -29.04
C ALA A 191 -3.25 -4.56 -27.85
N ALA A 192 -2.42 -4.61 -26.81
CA ALA A 192 -2.55 -3.77 -25.63
C ALA A 192 -1.90 -2.40 -25.85
N LEU A 193 -2.39 -1.40 -25.12
CA LEU A 193 -1.85 -0.05 -25.16
C LEU A 193 -0.40 -0.04 -24.67
N ALA A 194 0.49 0.52 -25.47
CA ALA A 194 1.83 0.86 -25.04
C ALA A 194 1.79 2.09 -24.10
N PRO A 195 2.86 2.36 -23.33
CA PRO A 195 2.86 3.43 -22.32
C PRO A 195 2.46 4.81 -22.85
N LEU A 196 2.95 5.19 -24.04
CA LEU A 196 2.67 6.50 -24.64
C LEU A 196 1.24 6.60 -25.18
N ASP A 197 0.70 5.51 -25.71
CA ASP A 197 -0.68 5.46 -26.20
C ASP A 197 -1.67 5.53 -25.02
N LEU A 198 -1.33 4.88 -23.90
CA LEU A 198 -2.06 5.02 -22.64
C LEU A 198 -2.01 6.47 -22.12
N ALA A 199 -0.83 7.11 -22.12
CA ALA A 199 -0.70 8.50 -21.68
C ALA A 199 -1.54 9.47 -22.54
N ALA A 200 -1.61 9.23 -23.86
CA ALA A 200 -2.48 9.98 -24.76
C ALA A 200 -3.97 9.78 -24.44
N GLU A 201 -4.39 8.55 -24.13
CA GLU A 201 -5.76 8.25 -23.71
C GLU A 201 -6.13 8.93 -22.39
N GLU A 202 -5.23 8.90 -21.41
CA GLU A 202 -5.41 9.54 -20.10
C GLU A 202 -5.47 11.07 -20.22
N ALA A 203 -4.71 11.66 -21.15
CA ALA A 203 -4.73 13.09 -21.45
C ALA A 203 -5.98 13.55 -22.25
N SER A 204 -6.73 12.61 -22.82
CA SER A 204 -7.97 12.91 -23.55
C SER A 204 -9.04 13.55 -22.64
N PRO A 205 -10.05 14.24 -23.20
CA PRO A 205 -11.16 14.76 -22.39
C PRO A 205 -11.88 13.70 -21.56
N THR A 206 -11.96 12.45 -22.06
CA THR A 206 -12.57 11.33 -21.32
C THR A 206 -11.69 10.87 -20.17
N GLY A 207 -10.37 10.72 -20.39
CA GLY A 207 -9.41 10.37 -19.35
C GLY A 207 -9.36 11.40 -18.22
N LYS A 208 -9.30 12.70 -18.58
CA LYS A 208 -9.38 13.81 -17.62
C LYS A 208 -10.67 13.79 -16.80
N ARG A 209 -11.83 13.58 -17.44
CA ARG A 209 -13.12 13.46 -16.71
C ARG A 209 -13.13 12.27 -15.74
N LYS A 210 -12.52 11.14 -16.12
CA LYS A 210 -12.39 9.97 -15.24
C LYS A 210 -11.52 10.29 -14.02
N SER A 211 -10.36 10.90 -14.24
CA SER A 211 -9.47 11.38 -13.17
C SER A 211 -10.19 12.33 -12.21
N GLU A 212 -10.91 13.34 -12.74
CA GLU A 212 -11.70 14.25 -11.89
C GLU A 212 -12.79 13.54 -11.07
N ALA A 213 -13.45 12.54 -11.64
CA ALA A 213 -14.45 11.77 -10.93
C ALA A 213 -13.82 10.97 -9.79
N SER A 214 -12.65 10.37 -10.03
CA SER A 214 -11.87 9.67 -9.00
C SER A 214 -11.47 10.60 -7.86
N LEU A 215 -10.93 11.79 -8.18
CA LEU A 215 -10.55 12.79 -7.18
C LEU A 215 -11.74 13.24 -6.32
N ARG A 216 -12.91 13.51 -6.92
CA ARG A 216 -14.13 13.85 -6.17
C ARG A 216 -14.59 12.72 -5.26
N TYR A 217 -14.48 11.48 -5.72
CA TYR A 217 -14.84 10.31 -4.94
C TYR A 217 -13.92 10.15 -3.72
N TRP A 218 -12.60 10.30 -3.90
CA TRP A 218 -11.61 10.30 -2.82
C TRP A 218 -11.86 11.44 -1.83
N GLU A 219 -12.05 12.66 -2.33
CA GLU A 219 -12.31 13.83 -1.50
C GLU A 219 -13.54 13.63 -0.61
N ARG A 220 -14.64 13.08 -1.16
CA ARG A 220 -15.85 12.79 -0.38
C ARG A 220 -15.54 11.88 0.81
N ILE A 221 -14.78 10.81 0.62
CA ILE A 221 -14.42 9.87 1.69
C ILE A 221 -13.56 10.58 2.74
N ILE A 222 -12.46 11.20 2.35
CA ILE A 222 -11.51 11.83 3.29
C ILE A 222 -12.16 12.99 4.07
N ARG A 223 -13.19 13.62 3.50
CA ARG A 223 -13.97 14.69 4.15
C ARG A 223 -15.03 14.23 5.14
N THR A 224 -15.45 12.98 5.12
CA THR A 224 -16.62 12.52 5.88
C THR A 224 -16.36 11.31 6.77
N GLU A 225 -15.33 10.54 6.43
CA GLU A 225 -14.97 9.30 7.11
C GLU A 225 -13.74 9.50 8.00
N PRO A 226 -13.35 8.49 8.81
CA PRO A 226 -12.13 8.56 9.60
C PRO A 226 -10.91 8.87 8.71
N GLN A 227 -10.13 9.90 9.07
CA GLN A 227 -8.85 10.18 8.42
C GLN A 227 -7.72 9.26 8.92
N GLU A 228 -7.90 8.72 10.12
CA GLU A 228 -7.04 7.74 10.77
C GLU A 228 -7.92 6.58 11.27
N MET A 229 -7.56 5.36 10.88
CA MET A 229 -8.22 4.16 11.39
C MET A 229 -7.73 3.87 12.80
N PHE A 230 -6.44 3.99 13.07
CA PHE A 230 -5.83 3.57 14.35
C PHE A 230 -5.37 4.76 15.22
N ALA A 231 -6.33 5.58 15.64
CA ALA A 231 -6.10 6.58 16.67
C ALA A 231 -6.42 6.00 18.06
N GLU A 232 -5.39 5.50 18.76
CA GLU A 232 -5.49 4.91 20.11
C GLU A 232 -4.23 5.21 20.95
N PRO A 233 -4.27 5.09 22.29
CA PRO A 233 -3.17 5.52 23.17
C PRO A 233 -1.81 4.90 22.86
N ARG A 234 -1.78 3.67 22.35
CA ARG A 234 -0.54 2.94 22.05
C ARG A 234 0.09 3.32 20.71
N ALA A 235 -0.60 4.09 19.88
CA ALA A 235 -0.20 4.37 18.49
C ALA A 235 1.05 5.28 18.34
N ALA A 236 1.58 5.81 19.45
CA ALA A 236 2.78 6.65 19.47
C ALA A 236 4.08 5.82 19.48
N GLY A 237 5.11 6.29 18.76
CA GLY A 237 6.48 5.78 18.90
C GLY A 237 6.87 4.58 18.02
N ALA A 238 6.05 4.23 17.02
CA ALA A 238 6.44 3.22 16.02
C ALA A 238 7.62 3.70 15.16
N ASP A 239 8.61 2.83 14.96
CA ASP A 239 9.75 3.07 14.04
C ASP A 239 9.39 2.82 12.57
N GLY A 240 8.11 2.52 12.30
CA GLY A 240 7.59 2.19 10.98
C GLY A 240 7.96 0.78 10.52
N ARG A 241 8.49 -0.11 11.37
CA ARG A 241 8.82 -1.49 11.00
C ARG A 241 7.85 -2.48 11.61
N ALA A 242 7.43 -3.45 10.81
CA ALA A 242 6.58 -4.55 11.24
C ALA A 242 7.13 -5.88 10.74
N ARG A 243 6.92 -6.94 11.53
CA ARG A 243 7.22 -8.31 11.08
C ARG A 243 6.08 -8.82 10.22
N GLN A 244 6.44 -9.55 9.16
CA GLN A 244 5.46 -10.31 8.40
C GLN A 244 4.89 -11.43 9.27
N LEU A 245 3.57 -11.52 9.37
CA LEU A 245 2.85 -12.68 9.89
C LEU A 245 2.10 -13.33 8.74
N THR A 246 2.29 -14.63 8.52
CA THR A 246 1.66 -15.33 7.41
C THR A 246 0.70 -16.39 7.93
N LEU A 247 -0.54 -16.35 7.44
CA LEU A 247 -1.56 -17.38 7.61
C LEU A 247 -1.60 -18.28 6.37
N ARG A 248 -1.59 -19.60 6.56
CA ARG A 248 -1.82 -20.62 5.52
C ARG A 248 -2.87 -21.61 6.01
N SER A 249 -4.14 -21.38 5.68
CA SER A 249 -5.25 -22.12 6.28
C SER A 249 -6.13 -22.83 5.26
N ALA A 250 -6.04 -24.17 5.18
CA ALA A 250 -6.98 -24.98 4.41
C ALA A 250 -8.41 -24.90 4.99
N ARG A 251 -8.51 -24.77 6.32
CA ARG A 251 -9.77 -24.55 7.03
C ARG A 251 -10.38 -23.20 6.64
N GLY A 252 -9.57 -22.13 6.60
CA GLY A 252 -9.98 -20.82 6.14
C GLY A 252 -10.43 -20.79 4.68
N ALA A 253 -9.75 -21.50 3.77
CA ALA A 253 -10.22 -21.65 2.38
C ALA A 253 -11.59 -22.30 2.29
N ARG A 254 -11.79 -23.45 2.97
CA ARG A 254 -13.11 -24.12 3.00
C ARG A 254 -14.19 -23.25 3.60
N ALA A 255 -13.88 -22.52 4.68
CA ALA A 255 -14.80 -21.60 5.33
C ALA A 255 -15.17 -20.43 4.40
N LEU A 256 -14.18 -19.84 3.72
CA LEU A 256 -14.39 -18.79 2.74
C LEU A 256 -15.29 -19.25 1.58
N ALA A 257 -15.01 -20.43 1.02
CA ALA A 257 -15.83 -21.04 -0.02
C ALA A 257 -17.26 -21.33 0.47
N GLY A 258 -17.41 -21.84 1.70
CA GLY A 258 -18.71 -22.08 2.33
C GLY A 258 -19.51 -20.79 2.54
N ALA A 259 -18.87 -19.74 3.05
CA ALA A 259 -19.50 -18.43 3.24
C ALA A 259 -19.86 -17.77 1.90
N ALA A 260 -19.00 -17.87 0.88
CA ALA A 260 -19.28 -17.43 -0.48
C ALA A 260 -20.49 -18.17 -1.06
N GLY A 261 -20.53 -19.50 -0.94
CA GLY A 261 -21.65 -20.33 -1.36
C GLY A 261 -22.96 -20.00 -0.66
N ARG A 262 -22.94 -19.81 0.67
CA ARG A 262 -24.12 -19.47 1.47
C ARG A 262 -24.66 -18.06 1.16
N THR A 263 -23.77 -17.09 0.98
CA THR A 263 -24.16 -15.68 0.74
C THR A 263 -24.39 -15.34 -0.73
N GLY A 264 -23.97 -16.20 -1.67
CA GLY A 264 -24.05 -15.96 -3.12
C GLY A 264 -23.12 -14.84 -3.62
N ASN A 265 -22.04 -14.52 -2.88
CA ASN A 265 -21.07 -13.49 -3.24
C ASN A 265 -19.70 -14.10 -3.53
N PRO A 266 -18.86 -13.50 -4.39
CA PRO A 266 -17.51 -14.02 -4.66
C PRO A 266 -16.62 -14.03 -3.42
N GLU A 267 -15.70 -15.00 -3.34
CA GLU A 267 -14.77 -15.19 -2.21
C GLU A 267 -14.01 -13.89 -1.87
N ALA A 268 -13.42 -13.22 -2.85
CA ALA A 268 -12.72 -11.95 -2.64
C ALA A 268 -13.61 -10.87 -1.96
N THR A 269 -14.92 -10.87 -2.24
CA THR A 269 -15.87 -9.93 -1.62
C THR A 269 -16.18 -10.30 -0.17
N VAL A 270 -16.37 -11.60 0.10
CA VAL A 270 -16.58 -12.10 1.47
C VAL A 270 -15.34 -11.84 2.32
N LEU A 271 -14.15 -12.13 1.78
CA LEU A 271 -12.88 -11.92 2.48
C LEU A 271 -12.63 -10.43 2.77
N LEU A 272 -12.83 -9.55 1.78
CA LEU A 272 -12.74 -8.10 1.96
C LEU A 272 -13.75 -7.58 3.00
N ALA A 273 -14.97 -8.10 3.00
CA ALA A 273 -15.98 -7.75 4.02
C ALA A 273 -15.53 -8.18 5.42
N ALA A 274 -15.00 -9.41 5.56
CA ALA A 274 -14.51 -9.94 6.83
C ALA A 274 -13.32 -9.13 7.35
N TRP A 275 -12.37 -8.79 6.47
CA TRP A 275 -11.26 -7.90 6.77
C TRP A 275 -11.74 -6.53 7.25
N CYS A 276 -12.59 -5.85 6.48
CA CYS A 276 -13.11 -4.52 6.83
C CYS A 276 -13.91 -4.55 8.14
N ALA A 277 -14.71 -5.59 8.39
CA ALA A 277 -15.45 -5.76 9.64
C ALA A 277 -14.50 -5.82 10.84
N LEU A 278 -13.47 -6.67 10.76
CA LEU A 278 -12.50 -6.85 11.85
C LEU A 278 -11.60 -5.63 12.05
N VAL A 279 -11.17 -4.97 10.98
CA VAL A 279 -10.40 -3.73 11.07
C VAL A 279 -11.22 -2.64 11.76
N ALA A 280 -12.46 -2.39 11.31
CA ALA A 280 -13.32 -1.39 11.92
C ALA A 280 -13.61 -1.73 13.39
N HIS A 281 -13.89 -3.01 13.69
CA HIS A 281 -14.13 -3.50 15.05
C HIS A 281 -12.90 -3.30 15.95
N ARG A 282 -11.71 -3.74 15.53
CA ARG A 282 -10.44 -3.56 16.25
C ARG A 282 -10.11 -2.08 16.46
N ALA A 283 -10.34 -1.25 15.46
CA ALA A 283 -10.12 0.19 15.53
C ALA A 283 -11.19 0.91 16.40
N GLY A 284 -12.34 0.28 16.66
CA GLY A 284 -13.50 0.92 17.26
C GLY A 284 -14.11 1.99 16.35
N GLN A 285 -14.03 1.81 15.03
CA GLN A 285 -14.57 2.71 14.03
C GLN A 285 -15.93 2.21 13.49
N ALA A 286 -16.79 3.17 13.12
CA ALA A 286 -18.10 2.89 12.53
C ALA A 286 -18.05 2.58 11.02
N SER A 287 -16.89 2.80 10.40
CA SER A 287 -16.61 2.48 9.01
C SER A 287 -15.16 2.03 8.88
N CYS A 288 -14.87 1.22 7.87
CA CYS A 288 -13.52 0.87 7.48
C CYS A 288 -13.12 1.68 6.24
N VAL A 289 -12.12 2.54 6.37
CA VAL A 289 -11.47 3.22 5.24
C VAL A 289 -10.17 2.48 4.94
N THR A 290 -10.08 1.86 3.77
CA THR A 290 -8.92 1.06 3.36
C THR A 290 -8.54 1.36 1.93
N ALA A 291 -7.24 1.40 1.64
CA ALA A 291 -6.75 1.34 0.28
C ALA A 291 -6.83 -0.11 -0.22
N VAL A 292 -7.36 -0.29 -1.41
CA VAL A 292 -7.39 -1.57 -2.13
C VAL A 292 -6.69 -1.33 -3.45
N PRO A 293 -5.38 -1.64 -3.56
CA PRO A 293 -4.65 -1.49 -4.81
C PRO A 293 -5.36 -2.23 -5.95
N THR A 294 -5.40 -1.62 -7.13
CA THR A 294 -6.04 -2.21 -8.30
C THR A 294 -5.18 -2.02 -9.53
N SER A 295 -5.08 -3.07 -10.34
CA SER A 295 -4.28 -3.09 -11.57
C SER A 295 -4.78 -2.13 -12.63
N ASN A 296 -6.02 -1.61 -12.50
CA ASN A 296 -6.69 -0.76 -13.49
C ASN A 296 -6.83 -1.36 -14.90
N ARG A 297 -6.74 -2.69 -15.00
CA ARG A 297 -6.83 -3.46 -16.26
C ARG A 297 -8.22 -4.01 -16.53
N PHE A 298 -9.23 -3.13 -16.47
CA PHE A 298 -10.64 -3.52 -16.62
C PHE A 298 -11.09 -3.72 -18.07
N HIS A 299 -10.25 -3.39 -19.05
CA HIS A 299 -10.59 -3.41 -20.47
C HIS A 299 -9.56 -4.21 -21.27
N ALA A 300 -10.00 -4.88 -22.34
CA ALA A 300 -9.13 -5.73 -23.17
C ALA A 300 -7.88 -4.99 -23.68
N ARG A 301 -8.02 -3.70 -24.03
CA ARG A 301 -6.91 -2.85 -24.51
C ARG A 301 -5.83 -2.56 -23.47
N SER A 302 -6.10 -2.74 -22.17
CA SER A 302 -5.09 -2.56 -21.11
C SER A 302 -4.71 -3.86 -20.41
N ALA A 303 -5.46 -4.95 -20.66
CA ALA A 303 -5.30 -6.24 -20.00
C ALA A 303 -3.88 -6.80 -20.06
N ARG A 304 -3.18 -6.58 -21.18
CA ARG A 304 -1.80 -7.04 -21.39
C ARG A 304 -0.77 -5.92 -21.50
N SER A 305 -1.10 -4.71 -21.05
CA SER A 305 -0.15 -3.58 -21.09
C SER A 305 1.01 -3.83 -20.13
N VAL A 306 2.23 -3.81 -20.67
CA VAL A 306 3.49 -3.78 -19.90
C VAL A 306 3.85 -2.32 -19.63
N THR A 307 3.16 -1.76 -18.65
CA THR A 307 3.48 -0.48 -18.00
C THR A 307 2.87 -0.48 -16.60
N THR A 308 3.19 0.49 -15.77
CA THR A 308 2.58 0.65 -14.45
C THR A 308 1.21 1.31 -14.59
N LEU A 309 0.15 0.57 -14.27
CA LEU A 309 -1.23 1.09 -14.20
C LEU A 309 -1.79 1.05 -12.77
N SER A 310 -1.16 0.27 -11.89
CA SER A 310 -1.66 0.06 -10.54
C SER A 310 -1.74 1.36 -9.74
N GLN A 311 -2.90 1.62 -9.15
CA GLN A 311 -3.14 2.72 -8.23
C GLN A 311 -4.12 2.26 -7.14
N ASP A 312 -4.19 3.03 -6.04
CA ASP A 312 -5.13 2.72 -4.97
C ASP A 312 -6.57 2.98 -5.37
N ALA A 313 -7.46 2.05 -5.05
CA ALA A 313 -8.88 2.33 -4.89
C ALA A 313 -9.16 2.62 -3.41
N LEU A 314 -9.66 3.82 -3.09
CA LEU A 314 -10.06 4.12 -1.71
C LEU A 314 -11.45 3.53 -1.43
N LEU A 315 -11.51 2.51 -0.58
CA LEU A 315 -12.75 1.89 -0.17
C LEU A 315 -13.18 2.42 1.19
N CYS A 316 -14.45 2.79 1.30
CA CYS A 316 -15.10 3.04 2.58
C CYS A 316 -16.28 2.08 2.72
N LEU A 317 -16.31 1.34 3.82
CA LEU A 317 -17.39 0.42 4.16
C LEU A 317 -17.99 0.77 5.52
N ASP A 318 -19.24 1.23 5.54
CA ASP A 318 -20.00 1.50 6.77
C ASP A 318 -20.39 0.18 7.44
N THR A 319 -19.88 -0.04 8.65
CA THR A 319 -20.10 -1.26 9.43
C THR A 319 -21.29 -1.14 10.40
N ARG A 320 -22.03 -0.02 10.40
CA ARG A 320 -23.29 0.15 11.15
C ARG A 320 -24.45 -0.56 10.47
N VAL A 321 -24.30 -1.86 10.33
CA VAL A 321 -25.31 -2.79 9.81
C VAL A 321 -25.54 -3.90 10.84
N PRO A 322 -26.73 -4.51 10.86
CA PRO A 322 -27.06 -5.49 11.91
C PRO A 322 -26.20 -6.76 11.83
N SER A 323 -25.75 -7.16 10.64
CA SER A 323 -25.14 -8.47 10.43
C SER A 323 -24.11 -8.51 9.30
N PHE A 324 -23.28 -9.55 9.33
CA PHE A 324 -22.21 -9.79 8.37
C PHE A 324 -22.74 -10.01 6.95
N ASP A 325 -23.85 -10.73 6.75
CA ASP A 325 -24.42 -10.91 5.40
C ASP A 325 -24.88 -9.58 4.80
N THR A 326 -25.40 -8.67 5.64
CA THR A 326 -25.76 -7.32 5.21
C THR A 326 -24.53 -6.52 4.79
N LEU A 327 -23.42 -6.70 5.50
CA LEU A 327 -22.14 -6.09 5.17
C LEU A 327 -21.60 -6.61 3.84
N VAL A 328 -21.55 -7.94 3.65
CA VAL A 328 -21.08 -8.60 2.40
C VAL A 328 -21.83 -8.06 1.17
N ARG A 329 -23.17 -7.96 1.24
CA ARG A 329 -23.97 -7.40 0.14
C ARG A 329 -23.59 -5.95 -0.21
N ARG A 330 -23.20 -5.14 0.78
CA ARG A 330 -22.75 -3.76 0.56
C ARG A 330 -21.32 -3.70 0.04
N THR A 331 -20.46 -4.63 0.45
CA THR A 331 -19.06 -4.69 0.05
C THR A 331 -18.90 -4.81 -1.46
N TRP A 332 -19.71 -5.62 -2.15
CA TRP A 332 -19.67 -5.73 -3.61
C TRP A 332 -19.81 -4.36 -4.30
N GLY A 333 -20.87 -3.62 -3.94
CA GLY A 333 -21.12 -2.29 -4.49
C GLY A 333 -20.06 -1.25 -4.09
N ALA A 334 -19.55 -1.33 -2.86
CA ALA A 334 -18.47 -0.46 -2.40
C ALA A 334 -17.16 -0.71 -3.16
N ALA A 335 -16.78 -1.98 -3.37
CA ALA A 335 -15.60 -2.38 -4.11
C ALA A 335 -15.66 -1.92 -5.58
N LEU A 336 -16.77 -2.19 -6.28
CA LEU A 336 -16.94 -1.72 -7.66
C LEU A 336 -16.87 -0.19 -7.78
N ASN A 337 -17.47 0.54 -6.83
CA ASN A 337 -17.38 2.00 -6.81
C ASN A 337 -15.95 2.48 -6.55
N ALA A 338 -15.20 1.82 -5.66
CA ALA A 338 -13.81 2.15 -5.41
C ALA A 338 -12.95 1.89 -6.67
N TYR A 339 -13.09 0.71 -7.30
CA TYR A 339 -12.35 0.32 -8.51
C TYR A 339 -12.66 1.20 -9.72
N LYS A 340 -13.88 1.73 -9.81
CA LYS A 340 -14.23 2.71 -10.86
C LYS A 340 -13.45 4.03 -10.71
N HIS A 341 -13.05 4.36 -9.49
CA HIS A 341 -12.48 5.66 -9.08
C HIS A 341 -11.01 5.55 -8.63
N SER A 342 -10.27 4.58 -9.19
CA SER A 342 -8.87 4.29 -8.89
C SER A 342 -7.91 4.77 -9.97
N GLN A 343 -8.36 5.60 -10.92
CA GLN A 343 -7.50 6.22 -11.92
C GLN A 343 -7.54 7.72 -11.74
N PHE A 344 -6.41 8.32 -11.35
CA PHE A 344 -6.31 9.73 -11.03
C PHE A 344 -4.89 10.26 -11.23
N ASP A 345 -4.79 11.56 -11.45
CA ASP A 345 -3.54 12.29 -11.37
C ASP A 345 -3.05 12.29 -9.91
N SER A 346 -1.89 11.68 -9.66
CA SER A 346 -1.35 11.55 -8.31
C SER A 346 -0.97 12.89 -7.70
N VAL A 347 -0.44 13.85 -8.47
CA VAL A 347 -0.06 15.17 -7.95
C VAL A 347 -1.31 15.87 -7.42
N ARG A 348 -2.38 15.87 -8.22
CA ARG A 348 -3.67 16.48 -7.83
C ARG A 348 -4.34 15.74 -6.68
N LEU A 349 -4.16 14.42 -6.57
CA LEU A 349 -4.63 13.67 -5.40
C LEU A 349 -3.95 14.19 -4.13
N TRP A 350 -2.62 14.36 -4.13
CA TRP A 350 -1.89 14.82 -2.95
C TRP A 350 -2.16 16.28 -2.60
N GLU A 351 -2.35 17.14 -3.60
CA GLU A 351 -2.84 18.51 -3.39
C GLU A 351 -4.22 18.51 -2.72
N MET A 352 -5.14 17.67 -3.20
CA MET A 352 -6.46 17.51 -2.60
C MET A 352 -6.37 17.00 -1.15
N ILE A 353 -5.58 15.97 -0.89
CA ILE A 353 -5.37 15.42 0.47
C ILE A 353 -4.80 16.50 1.39
N GLY A 354 -3.79 17.26 0.96
CA GLY A 354 -3.19 18.33 1.76
C GLY A 354 -4.20 19.44 2.06
N ARG A 355 -5.00 19.84 1.08
CA ARG A 355 -6.06 20.84 1.25
C ARG A 355 -7.12 20.36 2.24
N VAL A 356 -7.65 19.13 2.08
CA VAL A 356 -8.65 18.56 3.01
C VAL A 356 -8.06 18.38 4.41
N THR A 357 -6.79 18.01 4.52
CA THR A 357 -6.06 17.91 5.78
C THR A 357 -6.03 19.24 6.54
N GLY A 358 -5.68 20.34 5.85
CA GLY A 358 -5.70 21.67 6.45
C GLY A 358 -7.11 22.12 6.85
N GLU A 359 -8.11 21.84 6.02
CA GLU A 359 -9.50 22.20 6.30
C GLU A 359 -10.10 21.42 7.49
N ARG A 360 -9.92 20.09 7.53
CA ARG A 360 -10.41 19.27 8.65
C ARG A 360 -9.57 19.44 9.90
N GLY A 361 -8.26 19.67 9.74
CA GLY A 361 -7.32 19.77 10.85
C GLY A 361 -6.78 18.41 11.29
N SER A 362 -6.81 17.40 10.43
CA SER A 362 -6.26 16.06 10.69
C SER A 362 -5.71 15.48 9.39
N HIS A 363 -4.66 14.65 9.52
CA HIS A 363 -3.96 14.06 8.38
C HIS A 363 -4.62 12.74 7.96
N PHE A 364 -4.84 12.58 6.65
CA PHE A 364 -5.22 11.28 6.11
C PHE A 364 -4.02 10.33 6.11
N ALA A 365 -4.03 9.33 6.99
CA ALA A 365 -2.86 8.50 7.26
C ALA A 365 -2.72 7.26 6.35
N ARG A 366 -3.74 6.92 5.54
CA ARG A 366 -3.77 5.69 4.72
C ARG A 366 -3.34 4.46 5.56
N ASP A 367 -3.96 4.31 6.73
CA ASP A 367 -3.58 3.35 7.78
C ASP A 367 -3.77 1.87 7.41
N VAL A 368 -4.66 1.58 6.46
CA VAL A 368 -5.07 0.21 6.13
C VAL A 368 -4.94 0.01 4.63
N VAL A 369 -4.26 -1.07 4.26
CA VAL A 369 -4.14 -1.55 2.88
C VAL A 369 -4.53 -3.01 2.85
N PHE A 370 -5.46 -3.35 1.96
CA PHE A 370 -5.83 -4.73 1.67
C PHE A 370 -5.56 -5.01 0.20
N ASN A 371 -4.48 -5.72 -0.09
CA ASN A 371 -4.06 -6.03 -1.45
C ASN A 371 -4.37 -7.51 -1.76
N ASP A 372 -5.36 -7.74 -2.62
CA ASP A 372 -5.68 -9.09 -3.08
C ASP A 372 -5.03 -9.35 -4.44
N VAL A 373 -3.99 -10.17 -4.42
CA VAL A 373 -3.22 -10.58 -5.61
C VAL A 373 -3.48 -12.04 -5.97
N SER A 374 -4.46 -12.70 -5.33
CA SER A 374 -4.76 -14.12 -5.52
C SER A 374 -5.25 -14.49 -6.92
N VAL A 375 -5.79 -13.50 -7.65
CA VAL A 375 -6.21 -13.65 -9.05
C VAL A 375 -5.09 -13.41 -10.05
N LEU A 376 -3.94 -12.88 -9.61
CA LEU A 376 -2.74 -12.89 -10.44
C LEU A 376 -2.24 -14.34 -10.51
N PRO A 377 -1.64 -14.77 -11.63
CA PRO A 377 -1.10 -16.12 -11.74
C PRO A 377 -0.24 -16.45 -10.51
N ALA A 378 -0.45 -17.64 -9.91
CA ALA A 378 0.15 -18.03 -8.62
C ALA A 378 1.70 -18.02 -8.60
N THR A 379 2.33 -17.85 -9.77
CA THR A 379 3.77 -17.63 -9.97
C THR A 379 4.21 -16.19 -9.69
N PHE A 380 3.31 -15.20 -9.70
CA PHE A 380 3.58 -13.80 -9.34
C PHE A 380 3.98 -13.61 -7.88
N LEU A 381 3.71 -14.62 -7.07
CA LEU A 381 4.09 -14.67 -5.69
C LEU A 381 5.40 -15.42 -5.64
N SER A 382 6.43 -14.73 -5.14
CA SER A 382 7.70 -15.30 -4.70
C SER A 382 7.56 -16.78 -4.35
N THR A 383 8.43 -17.63 -4.88
CA THR A 383 8.42 -19.08 -4.61
C THR A 383 8.51 -19.40 -3.11
N ALA A 384 9.02 -18.48 -2.27
CA ALA A 384 8.95 -18.60 -0.81
C ALA A 384 7.52 -18.58 -0.23
N HIS A 385 6.54 -18.07 -0.99
CA HIS A 385 5.12 -18.16 -0.65
C HIS A 385 4.49 -19.51 -1.02
N ARG A 386 5.09 -20.23 -1.98
CA ARG A 386 4.57 -21.51 -2.50
C ARG A 386 5.13 -22.73 -1.77
N GLU A 387 6.36 -22.67 -1.27
CA GLU A 387 7.04 -23.81 -0.68
C GLU A 387 6.88 -23.85 0.85
N HIS A 388 5.64 -24.06 1.29
CA HIS A 388 5.44 -24.92 2.45
C HIS A 388 4.52 -26.05 2.02
N GLU A 389 5.13 -27.23 1.87
CA GLU A 389 4.48 -28.54 1.99
C GLU A 389 3.46 -28.51 3.15
N ASP A 390 2.44 -29.38 3.11
CA ASP A 390 1.31 -29.52 4.05
C ASP A 390 1.65 -29.53 5.57
N ASP A 391 2.93 -29.47 5.97
CA ASP A 391 3.42 -29.71 7.33
C ASP A 391 3.89 -28.45 8.11
N GLY A 392 3.77 -27.24 7.54
CA GLY A 392 4.10 -25.99 8.25
C GLY A 392 3.02 -25.53 9.25
N PRO A 393 3.35 -24.71 10.28
CA PRO A 393 2.35 -24.16 11.17
C PRO A 393 1.38 -23.23 10.41
N GLU A 394 0.11 -23.24 10.79
CA GLU A 394 -0.95 -22.41 10.17
C GLU A 394 -0.60 -20.91 10.21
N LEU A 395 0.15 -20.48 11.24
CA LEU A 395 0.70 -19.14 11.40
C LEU A 395 2.24 -19.18 11.49
N ALA A 396 2.91 -18.31 10.74
CA ALA A 396 4.37 -18.21 10.73
C ALA A 396 4.84 -16.76 10.67
N TRP A 397 5.82 -16.41 11.51
CA TRP A 397 6.47 -15.10 11.48
C TRP A 397 7.67 -15.07 10.54
N GLY A 398 7.71 -14.06 9.69
CA GLY A 398 8.78 -13.77 8.75
C GLY A 398 9.64 -12.56 9.16
N PRO A 399 10.38 -11.98 8.19
CA PRO A 399 11.30 -10.87 8.44
C PRO A 399 10.58 -9.57 8.76
N PHE A 400 11.34 -8.61 9.28
CA PHE A 400 10.88 -7.22 9.42
C PHE A 400 10.91 -6.50 8.07
N GLN A 401 9.93 -5.64 7.86
CA GLN A 401 9.85 -4.74 6.72
C GLN A 401 9.40 -3.36 7.21
N ALA A 402 9.90 -2.28 6.59
CA ALA A 402 9.33 -0.96 6.88
C ALA A 402 8.02 -0.80 6.13
N LEU A 403 7.01 -0.26 6.81
CA LEU A 403 5.67 -0.08 6.27
C LEU A 403 5.39 1.41 6.04
N PRO A 404 4.79 1.75 4.89
CA PRO A 404 4.24 3.09 4.67
C PRO A 404 2.84 3.25 5.30
N THR A 405 2.39 2.30 6.12
CA THR A 405 1.02 2.16 6.64
C THR A 405 1.03 1.45 7.99
N ARG A 406 -0.10 1.46 8.72
CA ARG A 406 -0.22 0.82 10.04
C ARG A 406 -0.61 -0.65 9.93
N MET A 407 -1.34 -1.03 8.88
CA MET A 407 -1.78 -2.40 8.63
C MET A 407 -1.81 -2.69 7.13
N LEU A 408 -1.03 -3.67 6.70
CA LEU A 408 -0.92 -4.11 5.32
C LEU A 408 -1.23 -5.59 5.21
N ALA A 409 -2.18 -5.95 4.36
CA ALA A 409 -2.48 -7.34 4.03
C ALA A 409 -2.18 -7.62 2.56
N PHE A 410 -1.60 -8.78 2.30
CA PHE A 410 -1.54 -9.38 0.97
C PHE A 410 -2.27 -10.71 1.00
N THR A 411 -3.32 -10.85 0.17
CA THR A 411 -3.96 -12.13 -0.09
C THR A 411 -3.32 -12.74 -1.33
N TYR A 412 -2.76 -13.92 -1.15
CA TYR A 412 -1.93 -14.62 -2.12
C TYR A 412 -2.67 -15.78 -2.77
N GLU A 413 -3.53 -16.44 -2.02
CA GLU A 413 -4.29 -17.59 -2.48
C GLU A 413 -5.58 -17.69 -1.65
N THR A 414 -6.70 -18.04 -2.27
CA THR A 414 -7.96 -18.34 -1.57
C THR A 414 -8.30 -19.83 -1.57
N SER A 415 -7.71 -20.62 -2.48
CA SER A 415 -7.89 -22.06 -2.63
C SER A 415 -6.65 -22.72 -3.23
N PRO A 416 -6.20 -23.91 -2.75
CA PRO A 416 -6.87 -24.75 -1.75
C PRO A 416 -6.62 -24.32 -0.30
N ARG A 417 -5.77 -23.32 -0.07
CA ARG A 417 -5.53 -22.71 1.25
C ARG A 417 -5.73 -21.21 1.17
N LEU A 418 -6.22 -20.63 2.26
CA LEU A 418 -6.23 -19.18 2.43
C LEU A 418 -4.84 -18.75 2.85
N HIS A 419 -4.10 -18.15 1.92
CA HIS A 419 -2.76 -17.62 2.14
C HIS A 419 -2.82 -16.10 2.24
N ILE A 420 -2.62 -15.56 3.45
CA ILE A 420 -2.60 -14.13 3.71
C ILE A 420 -1.35 -13.78 4.50
N SER A 421 -0.60 -12.77 4.06
CA SER A 421 0.39 -12.11 4.91
C SER A 421 -0.14 -10.81 5.46
N LEU A 422 0.14 -10.57 6.74
CA LEU A 422 -0.18 -9.37 7.49
C LEU A 422 1.12 -8.73 7.97
N TRP A 423 1.25 -7.44 7.80
CA TRP A 423 2.17 -6.62 8.57
C TRP A 423 1.34 -5.62 9.35
N ALA A 424 1.42 -5.69 10.68
CA ALA A 424 0.71 -4.83 11.59
C ALA A 424 1.72 -4.07 12.46
N ASP A 425 1.50 -2.78 12.65
CA ASP A 425 2.35 -1.93 13.47
C ASP A 425 2.44 -2.49 14.90
N PRO A 426 3.64 -2.81 15.40
CA PRO A 426 3.82 -3.41 16.72
C PRO A 426 3.43 -2.48 17.88
N ALA A 427 3.31 -1.17 17.64
CA ALA A 427 2.76 -0.24 18.63
C ALA A 427 1.24 -0.44 18.80
N LEU A 428 0.56 -0.92 17.75
CA LEU A 428 -0.89 -1.14 17.74
C LEU A 428 -1.27 -2.59 18.03
N PHE A 429 -0.45 -3.55 17.59
CA PHE A 429 -0.72 -4.97 17.73
C PHE A 429 0.46 -5.64 18.42
N THR A 430 0.23 -6.21 19.61
CA THR A 430 1.17 -7.20 20.14
C THR A 430 1.23 -8.41 19.19
N PRO A 431 2.29 -9.23 19.25
CA PRO A 431 2.34 -10.47 18.45
C PRO A 431 1.08 -11.34 18.61
N ASP A 432 0.62 -11.53 19.84
CA ASP A 432 -0.61 -12.29 20.14
C ASP A 432 -1.87 -11.63 19.57
N GLU A 433 -1.97 -10.30 19.57
CA GLU A 433 -3.10 -9.58 18.97
C GLU A 433 -3.08 -9.68 17.44
N ALA A 434 -1.91 -9.70 16.80
CA ALA A 434 -1.78 -9.90 15.35
C ALA A 434 -2.13 -11.33 14.93
N GLU A 435 -1.66 -12.34 15.66
CA GLU A 435 -2.06 -13.75 15.48
C GLU A 435 -3.55 -13.96 15.73
N GLY A 436 -4.07 -13.36 16.80
CA GLY A 436 -5.48 -13.36 17.15
C GLY A 436 -6.34 -12.69 16.08
N PHE A 437 -5.83 -11.65 15.40
CA PHE A 437 -6.54 -11.00 14.29
C PHE A 437 -6.73 -11.94 13.09
N LEU A 438 -5.66 -12.61 12.63
CA LEU A 438 -5.75 -13.55 11.50
C LEU A 438 -6.54 -14.81 11.86
N SER A 439 -6.36 -15.32 13.08
CA SER A 439 -7.18 -16.45 13.58
C SER A 439 -8.66 -16.07 13.66
N GLY A 440 -8.95 -14.87 14.16
CA GLY A 440 -10.29 -14.30 14.24
C GLY A 440 -10.94 -14.09 12.87
N LEU A 441 -10.15 -13.75 11.85
CA LEU A 441 -10.61 -13.70 10.45
C LEU A 441 -11.11 -15.06 9.99
N VAL A 442 -10.37 -16.14 10.26
CA VAL A 442 -10.81 -17.50 9.93
C VAL A 442 -12.07 -17.89 10.70
N LEU A 443 -12.14 -17.61 12.00
CA LEU A 443 -13.33 -17.90 12.82
C LEU A 443 -14.58 -17.15 12.33
N LEU A 444 -14.43 -15.90 11.88
CA LEU A 444 -15.53 -15.16 11.26
C LEU A 444 -16.00 -15.83 9.98
N LEU A 445 -15.09 -16.28 9.12
CA LEU A 445 -15.42 -16.98 7.88
C LEU A 445 -16.12 -18.31 8.15
N GLU A 446 -15.71 -19.06 9.18
CA GLU A 446 -16.38 -20.31 9.59
C GLU A 446 -17.80 -20.05 10.08
N ALA A 447 -17.97 -19.10 11.00
CA ALA A 447 -19.29 -18.71 11.48
C ALA A 447 -20.17 -18.24 10.32
N ALA A 448 -19.61 -17.47 9.39
CA ALA A 448 -20.25 -17.03 8.16
C ALA A 448 -20.44 -18.14 7.12
N ALA A 449 -19.85 -19.32 7.25
CA ALA A 449 -20.18 -20.46 6.40
C ALA A 449 -21.46 -21.15 6.87
N GLU A 450 -21.78 -21.06 8.16
CA GLU A 450 -22.91 -21.74 8.78
C GLU A 450 -24.14 -20.85 8.96
N ARG A 451 -23.96 -19.56 9.27
CA ARG A 451 -25.04 -18.65 9.64
C ARG A 451 -24.70 -17.19 9.36
N ASP A 452 -25.73 -16.33 9.41
CA ASP A 452 -25.49 -14.89 9.48
C ASP A 452 -24.97 -14.52 10.88
N VAL A 453 -23.96 -13.65 10.93
CA VAL A 453 -23.24 -13.26 12.16
C VAL A 453 -23.63 -11.83 12.55
N PRO A 454 -24.27 -11.60 13.72
CA PRO A 454 -24.51 -10.25 14.22
C PRO A 454 -23.19 -9.50 14.43
N LEU A 455 -23.07 -8.26 13.93
CA LEU A 455 -21.80 -7.52 14.02
C LEU A 455 -21.45 -7.09 15.45
N ASP A 456 -22.43 -6.97 16.34
CA ASP A 456 -22.20 -6.74 17.77
C ASP A 456 -21.63 -7.97 18.51
N SER A 457 -21.69 -9.15 17.90
CA SER A 457 -21.13 -10.40 18.43
C SER A 457 -19.68 -10.67 18.02
N LEU A 458 -19.05 -9.79 17.23
CA LEU A 458 -17.71 -10.03 16.65
C LEU A 458 -16.66 -10.42 17.70
N THR A 459 -16.57 -9.72 18.83
CA THR A 459 -15.62 -10.07 19.91
C THR A 459 -15.82 -11.50 20.42
N GLY A 460 -17.08 -11.94 20.57
CA GLY A 460 -17.41 -13.27 21.06
C GLY A 460 -17.13 -14.37 20.03
N VAL A 461 -17.29 -14.07 18.74
CA VAL A 461 -17.06 -15.01 17.64
C VAL A 461 -15.58 -15.13 17.31
N THR A 462 -14.84 -14.02 17.29
CA THR A 462 -13.49 -13.96 16.70
C THR A 462 -12.39 -13.77 17.72
N GLY A 463 -12.73 -13.40 18.96
CA GLY A 463 -11.76 -13.02 19.98
C GLY A 463 -11.11 -11.65 19.76
N VAL A 464 -11.30 -11.01 18.60
CA VAL A 464 -10.75 -9.68 18.30
C VAL A 464 -11.48 -8.63 19.12
N ARG A 465 -10.73 -7.84 19.88
CA ARG A 465 -11.26 -6.81 20.78
C ARG A 465 -11.05 -5.41 20.20
N PRO A 466 -11.97 -4.46 20.42
CA PRO A 466 -11.76 -3.07 20.07
C PRO A 466 -10.66 -2.44 20.94
N ALA A 467 -9.99 -1.42 20.39
CA ALA A 467 -9.04 -0.58 21.11
C ALA A 467 -9.65 0.00 22.39
N VAL A 468 -8.91 -0.05 23.50
CA VAL A 468 -9.32 0.55 24.77
C VAL A 468 -8.91 2.01 24.80
N ARG A 469 -9.86 2.89 25.10
CA ARG A 469 -9.66 4.34 25.19
C ARG A 469 -10.14 4.87 26.54
N GLY A 470 -9.38 5.82 27.09
CA GLY A 470 -9.68 6.48 28.36
C GLY A 470 -10.82 7.51 28.25
N PRO A 471 -11.23 8.12 29.38
CA PRO A 471 -12.31 9.12 29.41
C PRO A 471 -11.96 10.43 28.68
N ASP A 472 -10.67 10.66 28.38
CA ASP A 472 -10.18 11.79 27.60
C ASP A 472 -10.31 11.60 26.08
N TRP A 473 -10.79 10.44 25.64
CA TRP A 473 -11.04 10.16 24.22
C TRP A 473 -12.50 10.39 23.84
N ALA A 474 -12.71 11.01 22.68
CA ALA A 474 -14.03 11.26 22.11
C ALA A 474 -14.06 10.90 20.62
N ARG A 475 -15.27 10.76 20.06
CA ARG A 475 -15.47 10.68 18.61
C ARG A 475 -15.90 12.05 18.10
N GLU A 476 -15.08 12.65 17.25
CA GLU A 476 -15.31 13.96 16.63
C GLU A 476 -15.17 13.83 15.12
N ASP A 477 -16.21 14.23 14.38
CA ASP A 477 -16.21 14.26 12.91
C ASP A 477 -15.82 12.93 12.23
N GLY A 478 -16.19 11.81 12.86
CA GLY A 478 -15.87 10.47 12.40
C GLY A 478 -14.50 9.94 12.87
N CYS A 479 -13.69 10.75 13.55
CA CYS A 479 -12.37 10.37 14.04
C CYS A 479 -12.35 10.17 15.56
N TRP A 480 -11.44 9.33 16.06
CA TRP A 480 -11.12 9.29 17.48
C TRP A 480 -10.10 10.39 17.81
N VAL A 481 -10.35 11.14 18.88
CA VAL A 481 -9.49 12.24 19.34
C VAL A 481 -9.22 12.10 20.84
N SER A 482 -7.99 12.37 21.28
CA SER A 482 -7.66 12.56 22.69
C SER A 482 -7.57 14.05 23.00
N THR A 483 -8.43 14.54 23.90
CA THR A 483 -8.39 15.93 24.34
C THR A 483 -7.07 16.27 25.02
N THR A 484 -6.50 15.31 25.76
CA THR A 484 -5.17 15.40 26.36
C THR A 484 -4.08 15.53 25.30
N ALA A 485 -4.07 14.67 24.28
CA ALA A 485 -3.07 14.73 23.22
C ALA A 485 -3.14 16.05 22.43
N VAL A 486 -4.35 16.53 22.12
CA VAL A 486 -4.53 17.83 21.46
C VAL A 486 -4.06 18.97 22.35
N ARG A 487 -4.37 18.95 23.64
CA ARG A 487 -3.92 19.95 24.61
C ARG A 487 -2.40 20.03 24.65
N ASP A 488 -1.73 18.88 24.78
CA ASP A 488 -0.28 18.80 24.94
C ASP A 488 0.42 19.20 23.63
N ALA A 489 -0.08 18.73 22.48
CA ALA A 489 0.43 19.12 21.17
C ALA A 489 0.26 20.63 20.91
N LEU A 490 -0.91 21.19 21.23
CA LEU A 490 -1.17 22.61 21.04
C LEU A 490 -0.34 23.47 22.00
N SER A 491 -0.25 23.09 23.28
CA SER A 491 0.60 23.78 24.26
C SER A 491 2.06 23.84 23.77
N ALA A 492 2.61 22.70 23.35
CA ALA A 492 3.95 22.65 22.77
C ALA A 492 4.08 23.52 21.51
N ALA A 493 3.08 23.49 20.62
CA ALA A 493 3.07 24.26 19.38
C ALA A 493 3.04 25.78 19.63
N VAL A 494 2.34 26.24 20.68
CA VAL A 494 2.25 27.65 21.06
C VAL A 494 3.22 28.01 22.19
N GLY A 495 4.39 27.37 22.26
CA GLY A 495 5.48 27.79 23.15
C GLY A 495 5.27 27.47 24.64
N GLY A 496 4.61 26.35 24.96
CA GLY A 496 4.38 25.88 26.32
C GLY A 496 3.29 26.63 27.08
N ARG A 497 2.44 27.39 26.38
CA ARG A 497 1.34 28.15 27.00
C ARG A 497 0.31 27.20 27.62
N PRO A 498 -0.33 27.59 28.73
CA PRO A 498 -1.46 26.83 29.28
C PRO A 498 -2.59 26.69 28.25
N VAL A 499 -2.99 25.44 28.01
CA VAL A 499 -4.08 25.08 27.10
C VAL A 499 -5.06 24.18 27.84
N HIS A 500 -6.34 24.34 27.55
CA HIS A 500 -7.38 23.39 27.91
C HIS A 500 -8.17 23.01 26.67
N VAL A 501 -8.49 21.73 26.53
CA VAL A 501 -9.26 21.21 25.39
C VAL A 501 -10.45 20.45 25.93
N GLU A 502 -11.61 20.74 25.37
CA GLU A 502 -12.83 20.00 25.63
C GLU A 502 -13.48 19.55 24.32
N ALA A 503 -14.13 18.40 24.39
CA ALA A 503 -14.95 17.88 23.31
C ALA A 503 -16.42 17.97 23.75
N ASP A 504 -17.24 18.61 22.93
CA ASP A 504 -18.66 18.78 23.15
C ASP A 504 -19.43 18.27 21.94
N ARG A 505 -20.56 17.60 22.16
CA ARG A 505 -21.30 16.93 21.09
C ARG A 505 -21.88 17.89 20.04
N GLU A 506 -22.16 19.14 20.41
CA GLU A 506 -22.77 20.12 19.51
C GLU A 506 -21.73 21.05 18.88
N SER A 507 -20.79 21.55 19.69
CA SER A 507 -19.77 22.52 19.28
C SER A 507 -18.46 21.87 18.81
N GLY A 508 -18.30 20.57 19.00
CA GLY A 508 -17.09 19.81 18.70
C GLY A 508 -15.92 20.18 19.59
N LEU A 509 -14.71 19.94 19.10
CA LEU A 509 -13.49 20.20 19.86
C LEU A 509 -13.20 21.71 19.99
N THR A 510 -13.15 22.22 21.23
CA THR A 510 -12.80 23.60 21.56
C THR A 510 -11.50 23.64 22.37
N ALA A 511 -10.56 24.50 21.96
CA ALA A 511 -9.34 24.76 22.70
C ALA A 511 -9.31 26.17 23.28
N TYR A 512 -9.09 26.25 24.58
CA TYR A 512 -8.81 27.49 25.29
C TYR A 512 -7.29 27.66 25.43
N VAL A 513 -6.76 28.82 25.09
CA VAL A 513 -5.32 29.11 25.13
C VAL A 513 -5.09 30.39 25.92
N ALA A 514 -4.26 30.31 26.96
CA ALA A 514 -3.81 31.51 27.67
C ALA A 514 -2.77 32.25 26.83
N ARG A 515 -3.11 33.45 26.37
CA ARG A 515 -2.28 34.28 25.48
C ARG A 515 -1.01 34.75 26.17
N GLY A 516 -1.14 35.21 27.43
CA GLY A 516 -0.10 35.92 28.16
C GLY A 516 0.05 37.37 27.68
N GLY A 517 0.28 38.29 28.62
CA GLY A 517 0.36 39.73 28.35
C GLY A 517 1.45 40.07 27.33
N GLY A 518 1.12 40.95 26.37
CA GLY A 518 2.07 41.48 25.38
C GLY A 518 2.32 40.62 24.14
N THR A 519 1.57 39.52 23.93
CA THR A 519 1.74 38.67 22.73
C THR A 519 0.57 38.80 21.73
N SER A 520 0.87 38.67 20.43
CA SER A 520 -0.09 38.80 19.33
C SER A 520 -0.64 37.46 18.82
N LEU A 521 -0.66 36.41 19.64
CA LEU A 521 -1.15 35.10 19.22
C LEU A 521 -2.62 35.21 18.79
N THR A 522 -2.92 34.75 17.58
CA THR A 522 -4.29 34.66 17.04
C THR A 522 -4.75 33.20 16.96
N PRO A 523 -6.06 32.92 16.82
CA PRO A 523 -6.58 31.59 16.47
C PRO A 523 -5.92 30.98 15.24
N ALA A 524 -5.59 31.80 14.23
CA ALA A 524 -4.95 31.33 13.00
C ALA A 524 -3.50 30.89 13.23
N ASP A 525 -2.76 31.59 14.09
CA ASP A 525 -1.40 31.21 14.47
C ASP A 525 -1.39 29.90 15.28
N ALA A 526 -2.30 29.78 16.24
CA ALA A 526 -2.46 28.56 17.04
C ALA A 526 -2.81 27.34 16.16
N HIS A 527 -3.74 27.52 15.22
CA HIS A 527 -4.11 26.46 14.27
C HIS A 527 -2.94 26.05 13.38
N ARG A 528 -2.25 27.03 12.76
CA ARG A 528 -1.09 26.77 11.90
C ARG A 528 0.03 26.07 12.67
N ALA A 529 0.31 26.51 13.90
CA ALA A 529 1.33 25.92 14.74
C ALA A 529 0.99 24.47 15.10
N LEU A 530 -0.26 24.18 15.46
CA LEU A 530 -0.71 22.81 15.74
C LEU A 530 -0.63 21.94 14.49
N MET A 531 -1.10 22.40 13.33
CA MET A 531 -1.04 21.65 12.08
C MET A 531 0.40 21.32 11.66
N ALA A 532 1.36 22.19 11.96
CA ALA A 532 2.79 21.90 11.75
C ALA A 532 3.34 20.81 12.69
N LYS A 533 2.61 20.44 13.75
CA LYS A 533 2.97 19.40 14.72
C LYS A 533 2.19 18.11 14.56
N VAL A 534 1.06 18.10 13.85
CA VAL A 534 0.31 16.87 13.59
C VAL A 534 1.15 15.97 12.67
N PRO A 535 1.52 14.74 13.08
CA PRO A 535 2.36 13.90 12.26
C PRO A 535 1.66 13.47 10.97
N ALA A 536 2.42 13.40 9.88
CA ALA A 536 1.92 12.90 8.60
C ALA A 536 1.51 11.40 8.64
N HIS A 537 2.05 10.63 9.60
CA HIS A 537 1.79 9.19 9.77
C HIS A 537 0.72 8.86 10.83
N GLY A 538 -0.08 9.86 11.23
CA GLY A 538 -1.23 9.71 12.12
C GLY A 538 -0.91 9.05 13.47
N GLY A 539 -1.92 8.44 14.09
CA GLY A 539 -1.78 7.62 15.30
C GLY A 539 -1.50 8.43 16.57
N THR A 540 -1.93 9.69 16.61
CA THR A 540 -1.77 10.54 17.80
C THR A 540 -3.09 10.87 18.48
N GLY A 541 -4.22 10.64 17.78
CA GLY A 541 -5.51 11.16 18.23
C GLY A 541 -5.52 12.69 18.31
N VAL A 542 -4.64 13.38 17.58
CA VAL A 542 -4.58 14.84 17.53
C VAL A 542 -5.35 15.34 16.32
N ILE A 543 -6.40 16.12 16.58
CA ILE A 543 -7.19 16.82 15.58
C ILE A 543 -7.22 18.29 15.96
N ALA A 544 -7.07 19.18 14.99
CA ALA A 544 -7.11 20.60 15.23
C ALA A 544 -8.52 21.04 15.68
N PRO A 545 -8.64 21.71 16.83
CA PRO A 545 -9.92 22.21 17.35
C PRO A 545 -10.73 22.96 16.29
N ARG A 546 -12.06 22.80 16.32
CA ARG A 546 -12.98 23.58 15.48
C ARG A 546 -13.08 25.02 15.94
N ARG A 547 -12.82 25.27 17.23
CA ARG A 547 -12.84 26.59 17.86
C ARG A 547 -11.60 26.77 18.75
N TYR A 548 -10.94 27.89 18.58
CA TYR A 548 -9.88 28.38 19.47
C TYR A 548 -10.41 29.60 20.20
N VAL A 549 -10.23 29.63 21.52
CA VAL A 549 -10.65 30.72 22.41
C VAL A 549 -9.42 31.22 23.15
N LEU A 550 -9.05 32.48 22.93
CA LEU A 550 -7.89 33.09 23.56
C LEU A 550 -8.33 33.88 24.80
N VAL A 551 -7.67 33.63 25.92
CA VAL A 551 -7.91 34.30 27.21
C VAL A 551 -6.60 34.93 27.71
N GLU A 552 -6.68 35.91 28.61
CA GLU A 552 -5.48 36.64 29.07
C GLU A 552 -4.55 35.74 29.90
N SER A 553 -5.12 34.94 30.80
CA SER A 553 -4.39 34.09 31.75
C SER A 553 -5.21 32.83 32.07
N PRO A 554 -4.57 31.70 32.47
CA PRO A 554 -5.30 30.50 32.85
C PRO A 554 -6.13 30.72 34.11
N PRO A 555 -7.22 29.95 34.32
CA PRO A 555 -7.98 30.01 35.56
C PRO A 555 -7.20 29.33 36.71
N ALA A 556 -7.63 29.56 37.96
CA ALA A 556 -7.03 28.93 39.14
C ALA A 556 -7.12 27.38 39.13
N GLU A 557 -8.19 26.84 38.53
CA GLU A 557 -8.41 25.41 38.35
C GLU A 557 -8.33 25.03 36.85
N PRO A 558 -7.12 24.95 36.27
CA PRO A 558 -6.94 24.78 34.82
C PRO A 558 -7.40 23.42 34.28
N ALA A 559 -7.66 22.43 35.14
CA ALA A 559 -8.19 21.13 34.74
C ALA A 559 -9.72 21.14 34.50
N ARG A 560 -10.42 22.21 34.89
CA ARG A 560 -11.89 22.28 34.87
C ARG A 560 -12.40 23.12 33.70
N SER A 561 -13.16 22.49 32.80
CA SER A 561 -13.83 23.17 31.68
C SER A 561 -14.64 24.41 32.10
N ASP A 562 -15.41 24.32 33.18
CA ASP A 562 -16.26 25.43 33.63
C ASP A 562 -15.45 26.65 34.10
N ALA A 563 -14.22 26.44 34.57
CA ALA A 563 -13.32 27.51 34.96
C ALA A 563 -12.84 28.32 33.75
N TRP A 564 -12.54 27.65 32.63
CA TRP A 564 -12.15 28.31 31.37
C TRP A 564 -13.31 29.04 30.69
N ARG A 565 -14.50 28.43 30.68
CA ARG A 565 -15.71 29.03 30.07
C ARG A 565 -16.13 30.37 30.70
N ARG A 566 -15.77 30.62 31.97
CA ARG A 566 -16.11 31.85 32.70
C ARG A 566 -15.12 33.00 32.47
N LEU A 567 -13.98 32.75 31.81
CA LEU A 567 -12.98 33.77 31.57
C LEU A 567 -13.41 34.74 30.45
N PRO A 568 -13.01 36.02 30.51
CA PRO A 568 -13.24 36.96 29.43
C PRO A 568 -12.45 36.54 28.18
N ILE A 569 -13.16 36.45 27.06
CA ILE A 569 -12.58 36.09 25.76
C ILE A 569 -11.91 37.33 25.17
N ILE A 570 -10.63 37.20 24.80
CA ILE A 570 -9.90 38.24 24.05
C ILE A 570 -10.25 38.15 22.57
N GLU A 571 -10.12 36.93 22.03
CA GLU A 571 -10.33 36.65 20.61
C GLU A 571 -10.75 35.18 20.48
N GLU A 572 -11.61 34.88 19.51
CA GLU A 572 -11.96 33.50 19.18
C GLU A 572 -12.17 33.32 17.68
N GLY A 573 -12.00 32.09 17.22
CA GLY A 573 -12.23 31.75 15.83
C GLY A 573 -11.88 30.30 15.51
N THR A 574 -12.14 29.90 14.28
CA THR A 574 -11.84 28.53 13.81
C THR A 574 -10.37 28.30 13.52
N GLY A 575 -9.57 29.39 13.45
CA GLY A 575 -8.20 29.39 12.95
C GLY A 575 -8.07 29.15 11.44
N ARG A 576 -9.19 28.92 10.73
CA ARG A 576 -9.25 28.50 9.32
C ARG A 576 -9.70 29.63 8.36
N GLY A 577 -9.27 30.88 8.62
CA GLY A 577 -9.59 32.07 7.80
C GLY A 577 -8.67 32.27 6.58
N ARG A 578 -9.24 32.80 5.47
CA ARG A 578 -8.72 32.85 4.08
C ARG A 578 -7.20 33.01 3.92
N GLN A 579 -6.58 32.07 3.19
CA GLN A 579 -5.29 32.29 2.52
C GLN A 579 -5.35 33.61 1.74
N VAL A 580 -4.51 34.57 2.14
CA VAL A 580 -4.23 35.76 1.34
C VAL A 580 -3.70 35.28 -0.01
N ARG A 581 -4.43 35.59 -1.08
CA ARG A 581 -3.92 35.47 -2.45
C ARG A 581 -2.60 36.24 -2.50
N HIS A 582 -1.50 35.58 -2.88
CA HIS A 582 -0.33 36.32 -3.30
C HIS A 582 -0.73 37.15 -4.53
N GLU A 583 -0.60 38.47 -4.39
CA GLU A 583 -0.77 39.44 -5.46
C GLU A 583 0.37 39.29 -6.48
N ARG A 584 -0.04 39.15 -7.75
CA ARG A 584 0.65 39.35 -9.03
C ARG A 584 1.93 38.57 -9.33
#